data_AF-A0A8R2NK49-F1
#
_entry.id   AF-A0A8R2NK49-F1
#
_cell.length_a   1.000
_cell.length_b   1.000
_cell.length_c   1.000
_cell.angle_alpha   90.00
_cell.angle_beta   90.00
_cell.angle_gamma   90.00
#
_symmetry.space_group_name_H-M   'P 1'
#
loop_
_entity.id
_entity.type
_entity.pdbx_description
1 polymer ?
#
loop_
_entity_poly.entity_id
_entity_poly.type
_entity_poly.pdbx_seq_one_letter_code
_entity_poly.pdbx_strand_id
1 'polypeptide(L)'
;MSDAIFQKRHFKHERSEQICKRRDLRQIRELIRVENLRKGRNKHHSQKSNDNNKEELTTLLPSPSNIKSIEITNKLPVSAFGINLYRLTC
;
A
#
# COMPACT_ATOMS: atom_id res chain seq x y z
N MET A 1 1.45 -59.31 -6.80
CA MET A 1 1.46 -57.83 -6.66
C MET A 1 2.53 -57.49 -5.63
N SER A 2 3.58 -56.75 -6.02
CA SER A 2 4.71 -56.41 -5.13
C SER A 2 4.71 -54.92 -4.83
N ASP A 3 5.05 -54.56 -3.59
CA ASP A 3 5.14 -53.18 -3.11
C ASP A 3 6.09 -52.32 -3.97
N ALA A 4 7.15 -52.90 -4.52
CA ALA A 4 8.08 -52.18 -5.41
C ALA A 4 7.39 -51.67 -6.69
N ILE A 5 6.41 -52.41 -7.21
CA ILE A 5 5.62 -52.01 -8.39
C ILE A 5 4.65 -50.89 -8.01
N PHE A 6 4.04 -51.00 -6.83
CA PHE A 6 3.14 -49.97 -6.31
C PHE A 6 3.89 -48.66 -6.06
N GLN A 7 5.04 -48.72 -5.41
CA GLN A 7 5.86 -47.55 -5.10
C GLN A 7 6.33 -46.82 -6.37
N LYS A 8 6.81 -47.56 -7.38
CA LYS A 8 7.18 -46.98 -8.69
C LYS A 8 6.00 -46.27 -9.37
N ARG A 9 4.80 -46.83 -9.28
CA ARG A 9 3.58 -46.24 -9.86
C ARG A 9 3.18 -44.94 -9.15
N HIS A 10 3.33 -44.87 -7.83
CA HIS A 10 2.83 -43.74 -7.03
C HIS A 10 3.85 -42.62 -6.80
N PHE A 11 5.15 -42.87 -6.99
CA PHE A 11 6.21 -41.89 -6.73
C PHE A 11 5.97 -40.52 -7.39
N LYS A 12 5.54 -40.50 -8.66
CA LYS A 12 5.26 -39.26 -9.39
C LYS A 12 4.08 -38.50 -8.77
N HIS A 13 3.02 -39.21 -8.40
CA HIS A 13 1.81 -38.64 -7.83
C HIS A 13 2.09 -38.05 -6.44
N GLU A 14 2.77 -38.80 -5.59
CA GLU A 14 3.18 -38.35 -4.27
C GLU A 14 4.04 -37.08 -4.34
N ARG A 15 5.05 -37.07 -5.23
CA ARG A 15 5.91 -35.89 -5.42
C ARG A 15 5.12 -34.68 -5.92
N SER A 16 4.17 -34.88 -6.82
CA SER A 16 3.29 -33.82 -7.33
C SER A 16 2.46 -33.21 -6.21
N GLU A 17 1.85 -34.04 -5.35
CA GLU A 17 1.08 -33.57 -4.20
C GLU A 17 1.95 -32.79 -3.20
N GLN A 18 3.16 -33.26 -2.93
CA GLN A 18 4.08 -32.57 -2.03
C GLN A 18 4.50 -31.18 -2.55
N ILE A 19 4.70 -31.05 -3.87
CA ILE A 19 5.02 -29.76 -4.51
C ILE A 19 3.80 -28.84 -4.45
N CYS A 20 2.61 -29.37 -4.76
CA CYS A 20 1.35 -28.64 -4.70
C CYS A 20 1.11 -28.08 -3.28
N LYS A 21 1.17 -28.95 -2.25
CA LYS A 21 1.04 -28.55 -0.84
C LYS A 21 2.02 -27.44 -0.44
N ARG A 22 3.28 -27.54 -0.87
CA ARG A 22 4.29 -26.50 -0.61
C ARG A 22 3.96 -25.17 -1.28
N ARG A 23 3.48 -25.21 -2.53
CA ARG A 23 3.06 -24.03 -3.29
C ARG A 23 1.85 -23.38 -2.63
N ASP A 24 0.84 -24.15 -2.27
CA ASP A 24 -0.40 -23.66 -1.67
C ASP A 24 -0.12 -23.00 -0.32
N LEU A 25 0.70 -23.62 0.53
CA LEU A 25 1.12 -23.03 1.80
C LEU A 25 1.87 -21.71 1.60
N ARG A 26 2.73 -21.62 0.58
CA ARG A 26 3.40 -20.36 0.24
C ARG A 26 2.39 -19.31 -0.20
N GLN A 27 1.45 -19.68 -1.06
CA GLN A 27 0.41 -18.77 -1.56
C GLN A 27 -0.49 -18.26 -0.43
N ILE A 28 -0.93 -19.13 0.49
CA ILE A 28 -1.74 -18.75 1.66
C ILE A 28 -0.98 -17.76 2.54
N ARG A 29 0.31 -18.00 2.82
CA ARG A 29 1.15 -17.08 3.61
C ARG A 29 1.25 -15.70 2.96
N GLU A 30 1.47 -15.65 1.65
CA GLU A 30 1.53 -14.37 0.91
C GLU A 30 0.18 -13.65 0.91
N LEU A 31 -0.93 -14.37 0.74
CA LEU A 31 -2.28 -13.78 0.80
C LEU A 31 -2.54 -13.16 2.18
N ILE A 32 -2.24 -13.88 3.27
CA ILE A 32 -2.38 -13.36 4.64
C ILE A 32 -1.49 -12.12 4.85
N ARG A 33 -0.25 -12.15 4.37
CA ARG A 33 0.66 -11.01 4.46
C ARG A 33 0.08 -9.78 3.75
N VAL A 34 -0.38 -9.94 2.50
CA VAL A 34 -0.98 -8.85 1.73
C VAL A 34 -2.24 -8.33 2.39
N GLU A 35 -3.10 -9.21 2.91
CA GLU A 35 -4.32 -8.82 3.63
C GLU A 35 -3.99 -7.98 4.88
N ASN A 36 -3.00 -8.40 5.68
CA ASN A 36 -2.56 -7.67 6.86
C ASN A 36 -2.00 -6.27 6.50
N LEU A 37 -1.24 -6.17 5.42
CA LEU A 37 -0.76 -4.88 4.91
C LEU A 37 -1.92 -3.98 4.45
N ARG A 38 -2.94 -4.55 3.79
CA ARG A 38 -4.16 -3.81 3.40
C ARG A 38 -4.92 -3.32 4.63
N LYS A 39 -5.11 -4.17 5.64
CA LYS A 39 -5.75 -3.79 6.92
C LYS A 39 -4.98 -2.67 7.62
N GLY A 40 -3.65 -2.75 7.68
CA GLY A 40 -2.80 -1.70 8.25
C GLY A 40 -2.94 -0.37 7.50
N ARG A 41 -2.85 -0.39 6.16
CA ARG A 41 -3.11 0.79 5.32
C ARG A 41 -4.50 1.39 5.56
N ASN A 42 -5.53 0.55 5.65
CA ASN A 42 -6.90 1.00 5.87
C ASN A 42 -7.11 1.58 7.28
N LYS A 43 -6.42 1.07 8.30
CA LYS A 43 -6.45 1.67 9.65
C LYS A 43 -5.83 3.08 9.64
N HIS A 44 -4.68 3.26 8.99
CA HIS A 44 -4.08 4.59 8.83
C HIS A 44 -4.93 5.52 7.96
N HIS A 45 -5.61 4.99 6.94
CA HIS A 45 -6.53 5.77 6.11
C HIS A 45 -7.81 6.17 6.86
N SER A 46 -8.36 5.28 7.69
CA SER A 46 -9.53 5.54 8.52
C SER A 46 -9.24 6.49 9.69
N GLN A 47 -8.04 6.42 10.28
CA GLN A 47 -7.61 7.42 11.26
C GLN A 47 -7.41 8.80 10.61
N LYS A 48 -6.90 8.86 9.38
CA LYS A 48 -6.84 10.12 8.59
C LYS A 48 -8.21 10.62 8.12
N SER A 49 -9.23 9.76 8.08
CA SER A 49 -10.60 10.17 7.68
C SER A 49 -11.49 10.57 8.84
N ASN A 50 -11.07 10.30 10.09
CA ASN A 50 -11.76 10.69 11.32
C ASN A 50 -11.20 11.99 11.94
N ASP A 51 -10.25 12.65 11.28
CA ASP A 51 -10.16 14.09 11.43
C ASP A 51 -11.45 14.65 10.84
N ASN A 52 -12.33 15.11 11.73
CA ASN A 52 -13.57 15.84 11.46
C ASN A 52 -13.35 17.18 10.72
N ASN A 53 -12.26 17.29 9.96
CA ASN A 53 -11.88 18.40 9.10
C ASN A 53 -11.78 17.93 7.64
N LYS A 54 -12.73 17.08 7.19
CA LYS A 54 -13.11 17.13 5.78
C LYS A 54 -13.91 18.41 5.58
N GLU A 55 -13.25 19.55 5.70
CA GLU A 55 -13.61 20.65 4.82
C GLU A 55 -13.44 20.04 3.43
N GLU A 56 -14.56 19.76 2.77
CA GLU A 56 -14.59 19.55 1.34
C GLU A 56 -13.64 20.58 0.74
N LEU A 57 -12.57 20.13 0.06
CA LEU A 57 -11.55 21.01 -0.50
C LEU A 57 -12.22 21.83 -1.63
N THR A 58 -13.01 22.83 -1.23
CA THR A 58 -13.68 23.79 -2.11
C THR A 58 -12.66 24.74 -2.72
N THR A 59 -11.47 24.84 -2.10
CA THR A 59 -10.39 25.72 -2.51
C THR A 59 -9.03 25.11 -2.18
N LEU A 60 -8.05 25.37 -3.05
CA LEU A 60 -6.64 25.08 -2.82
C LEU A 60 -5.94 26.21 -2.04
N LEU A 61 -6.67 27.28 -1.73
CA LEU A 61 -6.15 28.43 -1.00
C LEU A 61 -6.31 28.24 0.51
N PRO A 62 -5.35 28.71 1.31
CA PRO A 62 -5.48 28.71 2.76
C PRO A 62 -6.67 29.59 3.21
N SER A 63 -7.23 29.27 4.37
CA SER A 63 -8.28 30.08 5.01
C SER A 63 -7.83 31.55 5.12
N PRO A 64 -8.70 32.52 4.78
CA PRO A 64 -8.35 33.95 4.77
C PRO A 64 -7.83 34.45 6.12
N SER A 65 -8.28 33.85 7.23
CA SER A 65 -7.80 34.16 8.58
C SER A 65 -6.32 33.80 8.81
N ASN A 66 -5.78 32.86 8.03
CA ASN A 66 -4.40 32.38 8.13
C ASN A 66 -3.47 33.05 7.11
N ILE A 67 -3.98 33.94 6.26
CA ILE A 67 -3.17 34.63 5.25
C ILE A 67 -2.42 35.79 5.91
N LYS A 68 -1.10 35.65 6.02
CA LYS A 68 -0.23 36.72 6.56
C LYS A 68 0.07 37.83 5.53
N SER A 69 0.14 37.47 4.25
CA SER A 69 0.46 38.40 3.16
C SER A 69 0.07 37.81 1.81
N ILE A 70 -0.23 38.68 0.84
CA ILE A 70 -0.36 38.33 -0.57
C ILE A 70 0.87 38.89 -1.28
N GLU A 71 1.66 38.02 -1.90
CA GLU A 71 2.84 38.42 -2.67
C GLU A 71 2.52 38.38 -4.16
N ILE A 72 2.74 39.49 -4.85
CA ILE A 72 2.62 39.56 -6.31
C ILE A 72 4.02 39.38 -6.88
N THR A 73 4.26 38.24 -7.52
CA THR A 73 5.56 37.87 -8.08
C THR A 73 5.44 37.41 -9.53
N ASN A 74 6.35 37.86 -10.38
CA ASN A 74 6.40 37.52 -11.82
C ASN A 74 6.99 36.11 -12.09
N LYS A 75 7.15 35.28 -11.05
CA LYS A 75 7.78 33.95 -11.11
C LYS A 75 6.77 32.90 -10.66
N LEU A 76 6.67 31.81 -11.42
CA LEU A 76 5.78 30.69 -11.07
C LEU A 76 6.39 29.87 -9.91
N PRO A 77 5.66 29.64 -8.80
CA PRO A 77 6.17 28.84 -7.70
C PRO A 77 6.27 27.36 -8.10
N VAL A 78 7.28 26.66 -7.56
CA VAL A 78 7.43 25.21 -7.72
C VAL A 78 6.75 24.53 -6.54
N SER A 79 5.81 23.62 -6.81
CA SER A 79 5.10 22.86 -5.79
C SER A 79 5.37 21.36 -5.95
N ALA A 80 5.57 20.67 -4.83
CA ALA A 80 5.63 19.21 -4.78
C ALA A 80 4.70 18.70 -3.68
N PHE A 81 3.93 17.66 -3.99
CA PHE A 81 2.94 17.07 -3.06
C PHE A 81 1.91 18.08 -2.53
N GLY A 82 1.61 19.14 -3.30
CA GLY A 82 0.67 20.19 -2.90
C GLY A 82 1.26 21.27 -1.99
N ILE A 83 2.58 21.27 -1.77
CA ILE A 83 3.28 22.24 -0.93
C ILE A 83 4.30 23.01 -1.77
N ASN A 84 4.25 24.34 -1.69
CA ASN A 84 5.24 25.20 -2.35
C ASN A 84 6.62 24.99 -1.75
N LEU A 85 7.61 24.74 -2.61
CA LEU A 85 9.00 24.53 -2.22
C LEU A 85 9.67 25.88 -1.97
N TYR A 86 10.34 26.00 -0.83
CA TYR A 86 11.22 27.11 -0.53
C TYR A 86 12.66 26.77 -0.90
N ARG A 87 13.45 27.80 -1.21
CA ARG A 87 14.87 27.64 -1.51
C ARG A 87 15.60 27.19 -0.24
N LEU A 88 16.21 26.00 -0.30
CA LEU A 88 17.11 25.54 0.74
C LEU A 88 18.44 26.29 0.58
N THR A 89 18.86 27.01 1.62
CA THR A 89 20.23 27.55 1.74
C THR A 89 21.07 26.54 2.51
N CYS A 90 22.16 26.07 1.90
CA CYS A 90 23.18 25.23 2.54
C CYS A 90 24.11 26.06 3.40
#